data_AF-A0A952UH66-F1
#
_entry.id   AF-A0A952UH66-F1
#
_cell.length_a   1.000
_cell.length_b   1.000
_cell.length_c   1.000
_cell.angle_alpha   90.00
_cell.angle_beta   90.00
_cell.angle_gamma   90.00
#
_symmetry.space_group_name_H-M   'P 1'
#
loop_
_entity.id
_entity.type
_entity.pdbx_description
1 polymer ?
#
loop_
_entity_poly.entity_id
_entity_poly.type
_entity_poly.pdbx_seq_one_letter_code
_entity_poly.pdbx_strand_id
1 'polypeptide(L)'
;MVRWTMVFVAAAALAATGWADPFRPSVLQQIDLGKKAAEQIRKEEKVLPASDPRVIELRRIGDKLRAKIPAKELKDRPWEFSFDVIDSKDVNAFALPGGPIFFYTGLLDKMKTEDEVAAVMGHEMTHVRNQHWASQYADNLKRKLGIIVVLTVIGANQDILNATDMLDDILIGLKYSRKHESEADTVGYDLMTESGYNPQGMVDLFQILLDQGGSKQPEFISDHPDTQKRIDSIKDRMKKDSRSFPALKPRKSKLASGPNLDVSWVGGWPNLGPINPGSAGTGAGQDPLQKGGGLLTGRSRSLAGPLLPQPI
;
A
#
# COMPACT_ATOMS: atom_id res chain seq x y z
N MET A 1 52.69 18.36 -18.84
CA MET A 1 51.51 19.24 -18.60
C MET A 1 50.36 19.00 -19.61
N VAL A 2 50.16 17.76 -20.13
CA VAL A 2 49.16 17.49 -21.20
C VAL A 2 48.41 16.14 -20.99
N ARG A 3 48.22 15.68 -19.74
CA ARG A 3 47.45 14.44 -19.45
C ARG A 3 46.20 14.65 -18.57
N TRP A 4 45.93 15.87 -18.14
CA TRP A 4 44.87 16.18 -17.17
C TRP A 4 43.60 16.76 -17.80
N THR A 5 43.65 17.23 -19.04
CA THR A 5 42.51 17.86 -19.73
C THR A 5 41.53 16.86 -20.35
N MET A 6 41.89 15.59 -20.51
CA MET A 6 41.00 14.59 -21.14
C MET A 6 40.00 13.92 -20.18
N VAL A 7 40.26 13.90 -18.87
CA VAL A 7 39.34 13.26 -17.90
C VAL A 7 38.14 14.16 -17.57
N PHE A 8 38.32 15.48 -17.57
CA PHE A 8 37.23 16.43 -17.32
C PHE A 8 36.24 16.56 -18.49
N VAL A 9 36.68 16.32 -19.72
CA VAL A 9 35.80 16.41 -20.90
C VAL A 9 34.90 15.19 -21.04
N ALA A 10 35.34 14.00 -20.62
CA ALA A 10 34.53 12.77 -20.72
C ALA A 10 33.33 12.76 -19.75
N ALA A 11 33.50 13.26 -18.52
CA ALA A 11 32.41 13.32 -17.54
C ALA A 11 31.39 14.42 -17.85
N ALA A 12 31.82 15.55 -18.42
CA ALA A 12 30.94 16.65 -18.81
C ALA A 12 30.24 16.40 -20.16
N ALA A 13 30.85 15.67 -21.10
CA ALA A 13 30.25 15.37 -22.41
C ALA A 13 29.11 14.34 -22.35
N LEU A 14 29.07 13.48 -21.34
CA LEU A 14 27.98 12.52 -21.13
C LEU A 14 26.68 13.18 -20.64
N ALA A 15 26.75 14.39 -20.07
CA ALA A 15 25.57 15.10 -19.58
C ALA A 15 24.83 15.92 -20.67
N ALA A 16 25.46 16.15 -21.84
CA ALA A 16 24.99 17.12 -22.83
C ALA A 16 24.64 16.53 -24.21
N THR A 17 24.77 15.21 -24.40
CA THR A 17 24.36 14.54 -25.63
C THR A 17 23.08 13.77 -25.35
N GLY A 18 22.08 13.84 -26.23
CA GLY A 18 20.76 13.20 -26.08
C GLY A 18 20.77 11.66 -26.08
N TRP A 19 21.76 11.05 -25.47
CA TRP A 19 21.89 9.63 -25.21
C TRP A 19 21.09 9.31 -23.94
N ALA A 20 20.51 8.12 -23.89
CA ALA A 20 19.80 7.65 -22.69
C ALA A 20 20.75 7.69 -21.49
N ASP A 21 20.25 8.16 -20.34
CA ASP A 21 21.00 8.22 -19.08
C ASP A 21 21.62 6.84 -18.76
N PRO A 22 22.95 6.68 -18.81
CA PRO A 22 23.59 5.37 -18.70
C PRO A 22 23.44 4.75 -17.30
N PHE A 23 23.05 5.55 -16.30
CA PHE A 23 22.79 5.09 -14.94
C PHE A 23 21.35 4.65 -14.73
N ARG A 24 20.48 4.83 -15.73
CA ARG A 24 19.07 4.49 -15.66
C ARG A 24 18.85 3.05 -16.15
N PRO A 25 18.29 2.16 -15.31
CA PRO A 25 17.94 0.82 -15.75
C PRO A 25 16.91 0.86 -16.88
N SER A 26 17.11 0.01 -17.90
CA SER A 26 16.13 -0.17 -18.97
C SER A 26 14.80 -0.71 -18.43
N VAL A 27 13.73 -0.58 -19.22
CA VAL A 27 12.39 -1.11 -18.87
C VAL A 27 12.45 -2.60 -18.54
N LEU A 28 13.17 -3.39 -19.34
CA LEU A 28 13.29 -4.84 -19.12
C LEU A 28 14.06 -5.17 -17.84
N GLN A 29 15.12 -4.41 -17.52
CA GLN A 29 15.84 -4.55 -16.25
C GLN A 29 14.96 -4.21 -15.05
N GLN A 30 14.14 -3.16 -15.16
CA GLN A 30 13.17 -2.81 -14.12
C GLN A 30 12.16 -3.95 -13.88
N ILE A 31 11.66 -4.57 -14.95
CA ILE A 31 10.75 -5.73 -14.87
C ILE A 31 11.43 -6.92 -14.19
N ASP A 32 12.65 -7.28 -14.59
CA ASP A 32 13.39 -8.41 -14.00
C ASP A 32 13.69 -8.19 -12.52
N LEU A 33 14.17 -6.99 -12.15
CA LEU A 33 14.44 -6.63 -10.76
C LEU A 33 13.17 -6.64 -9.91
N GLY A 34 12.09 -6.06 -10.43
CA GLY A 34 10.78 -6.07 -9.78
C GLY A 34 10.26 -7.46 -9.48
N LYS A 35 10.37 -8.38 -10.46
CA LYS A 35 9.97 -9.78 -10.28
C LYS A 35 10.75 -10.46 -9.17
N LYS A 36 12.08 -10.34 -9.19
CA LYS A 36 12.95 -10.95 -8.17
C LYS A 36 12.67 -10.41 -6.78
N ALA A 37 12.51 -9.10 -6.65
CA ALA A 37 12.14 -8.47 -5.37
C ALA A 37 10.74 -8.90 -4.91
N ALA A 38 9.76 -8.96 -5.80
CA ALA A 38 8.42 -9.45 -5.46
C ALA A 38 8.43 -10.92 -5.01
N GLU A 39 9.24 -11.77 -5.64
CA GLU A 39 9.44 -13.16 -5.20
C GLU A 39 10.09 -13.25 -3.81
N GLN A 40 11.06 -12.39 -3.52
CA GLN A 40 11.69 -12.28 -2.20
C GLN A 40 10.66 -11.86 -1.13
N ILE A 41 9.91 -10.78 -1.38
CA ILE A 41 8.87 -10.29 -0.47
C ILE A 41 7.80 -11.36 -0.22
N ARG A 42 7.37 -12.09 -1.25
CA ARG A 42 6.39 -13.19 -1.08
C ARG A 42 6.91 -14.36 -0.23
N LYS A 43 8.23 -14.49 -0.05
CA LYS A 43 8.86 -15.50 0.83
C LYS A 43 9.03 -14.99 2.26
N GLU A 44 9.37 -13.71 2.41
CA GLU A 44 9.71 -13.10 3.69
C GLU A 44 8.48 -12.57 4.44
N GLU A 45 7.51 -12.04 3.68
CA GLU A 45 6.29 -11.43 4.22
C GLU A 45 5.10 -12.39 4.17
N LYS A 46 4.16 -12.19 5.10
CA LYS A 46 2.90 -12.93 5.11
C LYS A 46 1.94 -12.35 4.05
N VAL A 47 2.07 -12.79 2.81
CA VAL A 47 1.18 -12.38 1.72
C VAL A 47 -0.13 -13.18 1.75
N LEU A 48 -1.27 -12.48 1.64
CA LEU A 48 -2.59 -13.09 1.60
C LEU A 48 -2.81 -13.92 0.32
N PRO A 49 -3.59 -15.00 0.38
CA PRO A 49 -3.86 -15.83 -0.79
C PRO A 49 -4.67 -15.08 -1.85
N ALA A 50 -4.53 -15.49 -3.11
CA ALA A 50 -5.26 -14.90 -4.24
C ALA A 50 -6.79 -14.94 -4.11
N SER A 51 -7.32 -15.86 -3.27
CA SER A 51 -8.73 -16.00 -2.97
C SER A 51 -9.25 -15.03 -1.89
N ASP A 52 -8.36 -14.29 -1.21
CA ASP A 52 -8.78 -13.31 -0.20
C ASP A 52 -9.61 -12.18 -0.85
N PRO A 53 -10.77 -11.80 -0.29
CA PRO A 53 -11.63 -10.76 -0.85
C PRO A 53 -10.92 -9.42 -1.09
N ARG A 54 -9.92 -9.06 -0.27
CA ARG A 54 -9.13 -7.84 -0.42
C ARG A 54 -8.22 -7.92 -1.65
N VAL A 55 -7.61 -9.08 -1.89
CA VAL A 55 -6.76 -9.32 -3.07
C VAL A 55 -7.60 -9.31 -4.35
N ILE A 56 -8.78 -9.94 -4.33
CA ILE A 56 -9.72 -9.94 -5.46
C ILE A 56 -10.18 -8.50 -5.77
N GLU A 57 -10.53 -7.73 -4.74
CA GLU A 57 -10.91 -6.31 -4.89
C GLU A 57 -9.78 -5.50 -5.53
N LEU A 58 -8.56 -5.61 -5.00
CA LEU A 58 -7.38 -4.91 -5.51
C LEU A 58 -7.09 -5.23 -6.97
N ARG A 59 -7.12 -6.52 -7.34
CA ARG A 59 -6.88 -6.95 -8.73
C ARG A 59 -7.94 -6.41 -9.67
N ARG A 60 -9.22 -6.46 -9.28
CA ARG A 60 -10.30 -5.87 -10.08
C ARG A 60 -10.13 -4.36 -10.28
N ILE A 61 -9.77 -3.62 -9.23
CA ILE A 61 -9.53 -2.17 -9.32
C ILE A 61 -8.30 -1.91 -10.21
N GLY A 62 -7.18 -2.57 -9.94
CA GLY A 62 -5.94 -2.44 -10.69
C GLY A 62 -6.09 -2.78 -12.18
N ASP A 63 -6.81 -3.85 -12.52
CA ASP A 63 -7.11 -4.21 -13.90
C ASP A 63 -7.97 -3.15 -14.59
N LYS A 64 -8.93 -2.56 -13.87
CA LYS A 64 -9.77 -1.47 -14.39
C LYS A 64 -8.96 -0.22 -14.69
N LEU A 65 -7.99 0.12 -13.83
CA LEU A 65 -7.07 1.23 -14.05
C LEU A 65 -6.10 0.92 -15.19
N ARG A 66 -5.53 -0.29 -15.24
CA ARG A 66 -4.62 -0.73 -16.32
C ARG A 66 -5.29 -0.62 -17.69
N ALA A 67 -6.58 -0.90 -17.79
CA ALA A 67 -7.35 -0.79 -19.03
C ALA A 67 -7.45 0.65 -19.58
N LYS A 68 -7.11 1.68 -18.78
CA LYS A 68 -7.04 3.07 -19.22
C LYS A 68 -5.65 3.51 -19.67
N ILE A 69 -4.63 2.69 -19.47
CA ILE A 69 -3.29 2.98 -19.97
C ILE A 69 -3.29 2.87 -21.50
N PRO A 70 -2.74 3.86 -22.24
CA PRO A 70 -2.69 3.81 -23.69
C PRO A 70 -1.97 2.56 -24.22
N ALA A 71 -2.55 1.90 -25.22
CA ALA A 71 -1.98 0.67 -25.79
C ALA A 71 -0.55 0.85 -26.33
N LYS A 72 -0.25 2.03 -26.88
CA LYS A 72 1.11 2.39 -27.30
C LYS A 72 2.09 2.38 -26.13
N GLU A 73 1.69 2.91 -24.99
CA GLU A 73 2.51 2.91 -23.77
C GLU A 73 2.80 1.48 -23.31
N LEU A 74 1.78 0.60 -23.30
CA LEU A 74 1.94 -0.81 -22.92
C LEU A 74 2.80 -1.60 -23.91
N LYS A 75 2.84 -1.20 -25.18
CA LYS A 75 3.73 -1.79 -26.19
C LYS A 75 5.18 -1.36 -25.99
N ASP A 76 5.40 -0.07 -25.75
CA ASP A 76 6.74 0.49 -25.53
C ASP A 76 7.30 0.09 -24.15
N ARG A 77 6.41 -0.11 -23.18
CA ARG A 77 6.72 -0.41 -21.79
C ARG A 77 5.76 -1.48 -21.24
N PRO A 78 6.08 -2.77 -21.43
CA PRO A 78 5.19 -3.88 -21.07
C PRO A 78 5.22 -4.16 -19.57
N TRP A 79 4.74 -3.20 -18.77
CA TRP A 79 4.68 -3.32 -17.32
C TRP A 79 3.87 -4.54 -16.90
N GLU A 80 4.42 -5.32 -15.98
CA GLU A 80 3.82 -6.54 -15.46
C GLU A 80 3.18 -6.25 -14.11
N PHE A 81 2.04 -5.57 -14.14
CA PHE A 81 1.30 -5.24 -12.93
C PHE A 81 0.77 -6.50 -12.23
N SER A 82 1.17 -6.69 -10.98
CA SER A 82 0.61 -7.67 -10.05
C SER A 82 0.20 -6.98 -8.77
N PHE A 83 -0.93 -7.37 -8.18
CA PHE A 83 -1.47 -6.73 -6.98
C PHE A 83 -1.65 -7.77 -5.88
N ASP A 84 -0.92 -7.58 -4.79
CA ASP A 84 -0.90 -8.49 -3.65
C ASP A 84 -1.09 -7.71 -2.33
N VAL A 85 -1.48 -8.42 -1.27
CA VAL A 85 -1.72 -7.83 0.05
C VAL A 85 -0.83 -8.49 1.09
N ILE A 86 -0.09 -7.69 1.85
CA ILE A 86 0.72 -8.11 2.99
C ILE A 86 -0.13 -8.00 4.26
N ASP A 87 -0.18 -9.09 5.03
CA ASP A 87 -0.84 -9.14 6.33
C ASP A 87 0.01 -8.47 7.41
N SER A 88 -0.03 -7.15 7.44
CA SER A 88 0.59 -6.32 8.47
C SER A 88 -0.30 -5.12 8.83
N LYS A 89 -0.26 -4.74 10.11
CA LYS A 89 -1.00 -3.59 10.67
C LYS A 89 -0.43 -2.25 10.23
N ASP A 90 0.71 -2.24 9.53
CA ASP A 90 1.29 -1.01 9.00
C ASP A 90 0.37 -0.39 7.95
N VAL A 91 0.44 0.93 7.85
CA VAL A 91 -0.43 1.71 6.96
C VAL A 91 0.41 2.12 5.76
N ASN A 92 0.58 1.17 4.86
CA ASN A 92 1.47 1.35 3.72
C ASN A 92 0.92 0.69 2.45
N ALA A 93 1.43 1.15 1.32
CA ALA A 93 1.38 0.50 0.02
C ALA A 93 2.62 0.95 -0.76
N PHE A 94 3.13 0.11 -1.64
CA PHE A 94 4.29 0.48 -2.46
C PHE A 94 4.29 -0.24 -3.80
N ALA A 95 4.85 0.41 -4.80
CA ALA A 95 5.17 -0.15 -6.10
C ALA A 95 6.65 -0.49 -6.24
N LEU A 96 6.94 -1.74 -6.59
CA LEU A 96 8.26 -2.14 -7.08
C LEU A 96 8.45 -1.73 -8.54
N PRO A 97 9.70 -1.55 -9.01
CA PRO A 97 9.96 -1.36 -10.43
C PRO A 97 9.32 -2.47 -11.25
N GLY A 98 8.85 -2.15 -12.47
CA GLY A 98 8.31 -3.16 -13.37
C GLY A 98 6.84 -3.54 -13.19
N GLY A 99 6.19 -3.18 -12.07
CA GLY A 99 4.73 -3.35 -11.91
C GLY A 99 4.20 -4.06 -10.66
N PRO A 100 4.97 -4.85 -9.88
CA PRO A 100 4.43 -5.43 -8.66
C PRO A 100 4.07 -4.35 -7.64
N ILE A 101 2.83 -4.37 -7.13
CA ILE A 101 2.31 -3.41 -6.16
C ILE A 101 1.75 -4.18 -4.97
N PHE A 102 2.13 -3.75 -3.78
CA PHE A 102 1.74 -4.37 -2.51
C PHE A 102 0.94 -3.38 -1.67
N PHE A 103 -0.12 -3.87 -1.03
CA PHE A 103 -0.92 -3.13 -0.06
C PHE A 103 -0.84 -3.81 1.31
N TYR A 104 -0.87 -3.04 2.38
CA TYR A 104 -0.91 -3.59 3.73
C TYR A 104 -2.35 -3.66 4.24
N THR A 105 -2.67 -4.71 5.01
CA THR A 105 -4.00 -4.83 5.64
C THR A 105 -4.32 -3.63 6.53
N GLY A 106 -3.34 -3.06 7.25
CA GLY A 106 -3.52 -1.87 8.08
C GLY A 106 -3.94 -0.61 7.32
N LEU A 107 -3.49 -0.42 6.07
CA LEU A 107 -3.97 0.65 5.20
C LEU A 107 -5.40 0.37 4.72
N LEU A 108 -5.62 -0.85 4.22
CA LEU A 108 -6.94 -1.25 3.71
C LEU A 108 -8.00 -1.16 4.80
N ASP A 109 -7.74 -1.56 6.03
CA ASP A 109 -8.75 -1.55 7.10
C ASP A 109 -9.29 -0.15 7.42
N LYS A 110 -8.52 0.89 7.10
CA LYS A 110 -8.91 2.29 7.30
C LYS A 110 -9.75 2.85 6.16
N MET A 111 -9.56 2.35 4.95
CA MET A 111 -10.34 2.75 3.78
C MET A 111 -11.79 2.27 3.88
N LYS A 112 -12.72 3.10 3.46
CA LYS A 112 -14.17 2.86 3.47
C LYS A 112 -14.73 2.63 2.07
N THR A 113 -14.04 3.12 1.04
CA THR A 113 -14.51 3.18 -0.34
C THR A 113 -13.50 2.58 -1.32
N GLU A 114 -14.00 2.04 -2.43
CA GLU A 114 -13.14 1.59 -3.53
C GLU A 114 -12.38 2.76 -4.15
N ASP A 115 -12.91 3.98 -4.02
CA ASP A 115 -12.30 5.20 -4.56
C ASP A 115 -11.00 5.57 -3.83
N GLU A 116 -10.90 5.33 -2.52
CA GLU A 116 -9.65 5.47 -1.76
C GLU A 116 -8.61 4.42 -2.19
N VAL A 117 -9.04 3.17 -2.43
CA VAL A 117 -8.15 2.11 -2.95
C VAL A 117 -7.68 2.45 -4.37
N ALA A 118 -8.58 2.96 -5.22
CA ALA A 118 -8.26 3.40 -6.56
C ALA A 118 -7.31 4.61 -6.57
N ALA A 119 -7.41 5.50 -5.58
CA ALA A 119 -6.49 6.62 -5.42
C ALA A 119 -5.05 6.14 -5.15
N VAL A 120 -4.85 5.24 -4.18
CA VAL A 120 -3.52 4.64 -3.92
C VAL A 120 -3.05 3.87 -5.14
N MET A 121 -3.91 3.01 -5.71
CA MET A 121 -3.55 2.21 -6.87
C MET A 121 -3.11 3.09 -8.06
N GLY A 122 -3.83 4.17 -8.34
CA GLY A 122 -3.49 5.09 -9.43
C GLY A 122 -2.17 5.83 -9.19
N HIS A 123 -1.91 6.21 -7.94
CA HIS A 123 -0.66 6.82 -7.51
C HIS A 123 0.52 5.84 -7.69
N GLU A 124 0.44 4.64 -7.12
CA GLU A 124 1.46 3.59 -7.23
C GLU A 124 1.72 3.14 -8.67
N MET A 125 0.67 2.95 -9.46
CA MET A 125 0.80 2.64 -10.88
C MET A 125 1.50 3.77 -11.64
N THR A 126 1.33 5.04 -11.23
CA THR A 126 2.04 6.15 -11.85
C THR A 126 3.54 6.08 -11.56
N HIS A 127 3.97 5.74 -10.34
CA HIS A 127 5.41 5.56 -10.06
C HIS A 127 6.08 4.55 -10.99
N VAL A 128 5.40 3.44 -11.28
CA VAL A 128 5.86 2.45 -12.27
C VAL A 128 5.87 3.04 -13.67
N ARG A 129 4.74 3.60 -14.12
CA ARG A 129 4.57 4.11 -15.49
C ARG A 129 5.57 5.21 -15.82
N ASN A 130 5.83 6.11 -14.87
CA ASN A 130 6.75 7.22 -15.07
C ASN A 130 8.18 6.85 -14.63
N GLN A 131 8.40 5.58 -14.27
CA GLN A 131 9.72 5.02 -13.94
C GLN A 131 10.43 5.88 -12.88
N HIS A 132 9.68 6.30 -11.86
CA HIS A 132 10.21 7.12 -10.78
C HIS A 132 11.32 6.38 -10.01
N TRP A 133 11.19 5.06 -9.83
CA TRP A 133 12.25 4.22 -9.26
C TRP A 133 13.54 4.29 -10.06
N ALA A 134 13.47 4.14 -11.39
CA ALA A 134 14.67 4.19 -12.23
C ALA A 134 15.32 5.59 -12.23
N SER A 135 14.53 6.65 -12.11
CA SER A 135 15.06 8.02 -11.94
C SER A 135 15.79 8.16 -10.61
N GLN A 136 15.14 7.71 -9.54
CA GLN A 136 15.68 7.81 -8.19
C GLN A 136 16.93 6.95 -8.00
N TYR A 137 16.92 5.74 -8.55
CA TYR A 137 18.07 4.83 -8.58
C TYR A 137 19.27 5.47 -9.30
N ALA A 138 19.05 6.03 -10.50
CA ALA A 138 20.10 6.71 -11.25
C ALA A 138 20.67 7.90 -10.47
N ASP A 139 19.83 8.71 -9.83
CA ASP A 139 20.27 9.85 -9.03
C ASP A 139 21.00 9.44 -7.74
N ASN A 140 20.61 8.32 -7.12
CA ASN A 140 21.33 7.72 -6.00
C ASN A 140 22.72 7.26 -6.43
N LEU A 141 22.81 6.55 -7.56
CA LEU A 141 24.06 6.04 -8.10
C LEU A 141 25.01 7.18 -8.49
N LYS A 142 24.51 8.21 -9.17
CA LYS A 142 25.29 9.43 -9.50
C LYS A 142 25.84 10.11 -8.25
N ARG A 143 25.03 10.21 -7.18
CA ARG A 143 25.49 10.78 -5.89
C ARG A 143 26.57 9.93 -5.24
N LYS A 144 26.39 8.60 -5.19
CA LYS A 144 27.42 7.66 -4.69
C LYS A 144 28.72 7.84 -5.47
N LEU A 145 28.66 7.87 -6.81
CA LEU A 145 29.82 8.09 -7.67
C LEU A 145 30.48 9.45 -7.47
N GLY A 146 29.69 10.52 -7.32
CA GLY A 146 30.21 11.85 -7.02
C GLY A 146 30.99 11.90 -5.69
N ILE A 147 30.48 11.23 -4.65
CA ILE A 147 31.17 11.12 -3.35
C ILE A 147 32.51 10.40 -3.50
N ILE A 148 32.55 9.28 -4.23
CA ILE A 148 33.79 8.52 -4.47
C ILE A 148 34.85 9.39 -5.15
N VAL A 149 34.47 10.17 -6.17
CA VAL A 149 35.38 11.09 -6.85
C VAL A 149 35.96 12.10 -5.86
N VAL A 150 35.13 12.71 -5.00
CA VAL A 150 35.58 13.66 -3.98
C VAL A 150 36.52 13.00 -2.97
N LEU A 151 36.16 11.82 -2.45
CA LEU A 151 36.99 11.08 -1.48
C LEU A 151 38.35 10.67 -2.07
N THR A 152 38.37 10.29 -3.35
CA THR A 152 39.61 9.99 -4.10
C THR A 152 40.51 11.22 -4.15
N VAL A 153 39.95 12.41 -4.45
CA VAL A 153 40.72 13.66 -4.55
C VAL A 153 41.32 14.07 -3.20
N ILE A 154 40.62 13.83 -2.09
CA ILE A 154 41.10 14.20 -0.75
C ILE A 154 41.91 13.10 -0.04
N GLY A 155 42.13 11.94 -0.69
CA GLY A 155 42.91 10.84 -0.12
C GLY A 155 42.23 10.08 1.02
N ALA A 156 40.89 10.10 1.08
CA ALA A 156 40.12 9.37 2.09
C ALA A 156 39.92 7.89 1.72
N ASN A 157 39.79 7.03 2.73
CA ASN A 157 39.60 5.59 2.55
C ASN A 157 38.26 5.28 1.86
N GLN A 158 38.22 4.30 0.95
CA GLN A 158 37.12 4.08 -0.01
C GLN A 158 36.18 2.90 0.32
N ASP A 159 36.20 2.43 1.57
CA ASP A 159 35.40 1.26 2.00
C ASP A 159 33.86 1.47 2.00
N ILE A 160 33.38 2.62 1.53
CA ILE A 160 31.96 2.98 1.40
C ILE A 160 31.21 2.13 0.34
N LEU A 161 31.93 1.34 -0.47
CA LEU A 161 31.41 0.64 -1.64
C LEU A 161 31.03 -0.84 -1.44
N ASN A 162 31.09 -1.36 -0.22
CA ASN A 162 30.75 -2.77 -0.01
C ASN A 162 29.30 -3.05 -0.44
N ALA A 163 29.17 -4.12 -1.25
CA ALA A 163 27.97 -4.50 -1.97
C ALA A 163 26.73 -4.52 -1.07
N THR A 164 25.83 -3.56 -1.31
CA THR A 164 24.48 -3.57 -0.75
C THR A 164 23.67 -4.65 -1.45
N ASP A 165 22.79 -5.32 -0.70
CA ASP A 165 21.90 -6.33 -1.26
C ASP A 165 21.05 -5.71 -2.37
N MET A 166 20.71 -6.48 -3.39
CA MET A 166 19.84 -6.06 -4.48
C MET A 166 18.50 -5.54 -3.95
N LEU A 167 18.00 -6.12 -2.86
CA LEU A 167 16.79 -5.66 -2.17
C LEU A 167 16.97 -4.27 -1.54
N ASP A 168 18.09 -4.03 -0.84
CA ASP A 168 18.39 -2.74 -0.23
C ASP A 168 18.47 -1.63 -1.28
N ASP A 169 19.14 -1.89 -2.40
CA ASP A 169 19.24 -0.95 -3.51
C ASP A 169 17.86 -0.63 -4.14
N ILE A 170 16.95 -1.61 -4.18
CA ILE A 170 15.57 -1.39 -4.62
C ILE A 170 14.83 -0.52 -3.63
N LEU A 171 14.88 -0.84 -2.33
CA LEU A 171 14.19 -0.11 -1.26
C LEU A 171 14.66 1.35 -1.15
N ILE A 172 15.97 1.59 -1.23
CA ILE A 172 16.54 2.95 -1.26
C ILE A 172 16.04 3.75 -2.48
N GLY A 173 15.78 3.06 -3.60
CA GLY A 173 15.21 3.64 -4.81
C GLY A 173 13.72 4.01 -4.71
N LEU A 174 13.00 3.59 -3.67
CA LEU A 174 11.57 3.89 -3.47
C LEU A 174 11.32 5.27 -2.83
N LYS A 175 12.37 5.96 -2.35
CA LYS A 175 12.25 7.30 -1.77
C LYS A 175 12.20 8.38 -2.83
N TYR A 176 10.99 8.72 -3.25
CA TYR A 176 10.76 9.60 -4.38
C TYR A 176 10.88 11.10 -4.05
N SER A 177 11.30 11.88 -5.04
CA SER A 177 11.35 13.34 -4.93
C SER A 177 9.95 13.97 -4.86
N ARG A 178 9.83 15.17 -4.28
CA ARG A 178 8.56 15.94 -4.29
C ARG A 178 7.96 16.13 -5.69
N LYS A 179 8.80 16.17 -6.72
CA LYS A 179 8.36 16.26 -8.12
C LYS A 179 7.67 14.97 -8.55
N HIS A 180 8.25 13.82 -8.23
CA HIS A 180 7.67 12.50 -8.51
C HIS A 180 6.34 12.32 -7.79
N GLU A 181 6.23 12.78 -6.54
CA GLU A 181 4.97 12.76 -5.79
C GLU A 181 3.87 13.60 -6.44
N SER A 182 4.19 14.84 -6.79
CA SER A 182 3.24 15.72 -7.46
C SER A 182 2.81 15.17 -8.82
N GLU A 183 3.71 14.50 -9.54
CA GLU A 183 3.43 13.82 -10.79
C GLU A 183 2.55 12.57 -10.58
N ALA A 184 2.83 11.77 -9.54
CA ALA A 184 2.05 10.60 -9.14
C ALA A 184 0.63 10.96 -8.73
N ASP A 185 0.44 12.03 -7.98
CA ASP A 185 -0.88 12.57 -7.66
C ASP A 185 -1.62 13.05 -8.90
N THR A 186 -0.91 13.75 -9.78
CA THR A 186 -1.51 14.34 -10.97
C THR A 186 -1.99 13.27 -11.94
N VAL A 187 -1.14 12.32 -12.29
CA VAL A 187 -1.48 11.26 -13.25
C VAL A 187 -2.34 10.19 -12.59
N GLY A 188 -2.16 9.93 -11.29
CA GLY A 188 -3.01 9.02 -10.52
C GLY A 188 -4.46 9.53 -10.44
N TYR A 189 -4.64 10.84 -10.26
CA TYR A 189 -5.95 11.50 -10.35
C TYR A 189 -6.60 11.27 -11.72
N ASP A 190 -5.87 11.45 -12.80
CA ASP A 190 -6.41 11.23 -14.15
C ASP A 190 -6.77 9.76 -14.37
N LEU A 191 -5.88 8.85 -13.96
CA LEU A 191 -6.08 7.42 -14.11
C LEU A 191 -7.32 6.94 -13.33
N MET A 192 -7.51 7.38 -12.09
CA MET A 192 -8.68 7.00 -11.30
C MET A 192 -9.98 7.59 -11.87
N THR A 193 -9.96 8.85 -12.30
CA THR A 193 -11.15 9.54 -12.82
C THR A 193 -11.58 9.02 -14.19
N GLU A 194 -10.63 8.74 -15.09
CA GLU A 194 -10.88 8.08 -16.38
C GLU A 194 -11.38 6.64 -16.22
N SER A 195 -11.03 6.00 -15.10
CA SER A 195 -11.54 4.69 -14.67
C SER A 195 -12.92 4.77 -14.02
N GLY A 196 -13.52 5.96 -13.90
CA GLY A 196 -14.83 6.19 -13.32
C GLY A 196 -14.88 6.00 -11.81
N TYR A 197 -13.79 6.35 -11.11
CA TYR A 197 -13.77 6.53 -9.65
C TYR A 197 -13.91 8.01 -9.30
N ASN A 198 -14.42 8.27 -8.10
CA ASN A 198 -14.61 9.61 -7.58
C ASN A 198 -13.30 10.12 -6.96
N PRO A 199 -12.76 11.28 -7.41
CA PRO A 199 -11.50 11.82 -6.91
C PRO A 199 -11.56 12.27 -5.44
N GLN A 200 -12.75 12.39 -4.84
CA GLN A 200 -12.91 12.57 -3.40
C GLN A 200 -12.21 11.45 -2.62
N GLY A 201 -12.11 10.23 -3.17
CA GLY A 201 -11.34 9.13 -2.55
C GLY A 201 -9.85 9.44 -2.35
N MET A 202 -9.25 10.30 -3.18
CA MET A 202 -7.87 10.74 -3.00
C MET A 202 -7.74 11.77 -1.87
N VAL A 203 -8.73 12.65 -1.70
CA VAL A 203 -8.81 13.56 -0.54
C VAL A 203 -8.99 12.76 0.75
N ASP A 204 -9.91 11.77 0.74
CA ASP A 204 -10.21 10.93 1.89
C ASP A 204 -8.99 10.07 2.28
N LEU A 205 -8.27 9.53 1.30
CA LEU A 205 -6.98 8.87 1.50
C LEU A 205 -5.99 9.79 2.23
N PHE A 206 -5.76 11.01 1.74
CA PHE A 206 -4.82 11.92 2.38
C PHE A 206 -5.27 12.33 3.79
N GLN A 207 -6.57 12.38 4.05
CA GLN A 207 -7.08 12.57 5.42
C GLN A 207 -6.76 11.37 6.31
N ILE A 208 -6.95 10.12 5.82
CA ILE A 208 -6.54 8.90 6.54
C ILE A 208 -5.06 8.96 6.93
N LEU A 209 -4.22 9.50 6.05
CA LEU A 209 -2.79 9.67 6.33
C LEU A 209 -2.54 10.78 7.36
N LEU A 210 -3.11 11.97 7.20
CA LEU A 210 -2.96 13.06 8.17
C LEU A 210 -3.34 12.63 9.59
N ASP A 211 -4.43 11.87 9.73
CA ASP A 211 -4.94 11.40 11.01
C ASP A 211 -4.02 10.36 11.69
N GLN A 212 -3.06 9.78 10.96
CA GLN A 212 -2.03 8.91 11.52
C GLN A 212 -0.88 9.67 12.17
N GLY A 213 -0.85 11.01 12.03
CA GLY A 213 0.25 11.86 12.42
C GLY A 213 0.61 11.76 13.91
N GLY A 214 1.59 10.92 14.23
CA GLY A 214 2.19 10.67 15.55
C GLY A 214 3.58 10.04 15.40
N SER A 215 4.27 9.71 16.49
CA SER A 215 5.69 9.28 16.53
C SER A 215 6.04 7.97 15.79
N LYS A 216 5.10 7.38 15.07
CA LYS A 216 5.27 6.29 14.10
C LYS A 216 4.54 6.68 12.82
N GLN A 217 5.07 7.66 12.11
CA GLN A 217 4.59 7.99 10.77
C GLN A 217 4.77 6.74 9.90
N PRO A 218 3.71 6.23 9.23
CA PRO A 218 3.84 5.17 8.25
C PRO A 218 4.89 5.55 7.20
N GLU A 219 5.59 4.57 6.62
CA GLU A 219 6.65 4.84 5.63
C GLU A 219 6.10 5.64 4.43
N PHE A 220 4.87 5.34 4.01
CA PHE A 220 4.08 6.15 3.06
C PHE A 220 3.89 7.62 3.46
N ILE A 221 3.88 7.99 4.74
CA ILE A 221 3.77 9.39 5.19
C ILE A 221 5.14 10.02 5.38
N SER A 222 6.10 9.24 5.89
CA SER A 222 7.49 9.67 6.08
C SER A 222 8.16 10.00 4.75
N ASP A 223 7.80 9.29 3.69
CA ASP A 223 8.28 9.53 2.32
C ASP A 223 7.47 10.61 1.58
N HIS A 224 6.34 11.11 2.13
CA HIS A 224 5.43 12.07 1.48
C HIS A 224 4.97 13.26 2.38
N PRO A 225 5.86 14.18 2.76
CA PRO A 225 5.71 15.08 3.92
C PRO A 225 4.77 16.31 3.77
N ASP A 226 4.00 16.45 2.68
CA ASP A 226 3.18 17.66 2.44
C ASP A 226 1.68 17.36 2.24
N THR A 227 1.15 16.45 3.06
CA THR A 227 -0.21 15.90 2.91
C THR A 227 -1.31 16.97 2.88
N GLN A 228 -1.18 18.07 3.65
CA GLN A 228 -2.17 19.16 3.61
C GLN A 228 -2.17 19.90 2.27
N LYS A 229 -1.00 20.22 1.71
CA LYS A 229 -0.94 20.88 0.38
C LYS A 229 -1.37 19.94 -0.74
N ARG A 230 -1.13 18.64 -0.60
CA ARG A 230 -1.67 17.62 -1.53
C ARG A 230 -3.20 17.63 -1.52
N ILE A 231 -3.82 17.65 -0.34
CA ILE A 231 -5.29 17.79 -0.20
C ILE A 231 -5.79 19.06 -0.91
N ASP A 232 -5.15 20.20 -0.64
CA ASP A 232 -5.58 21.47 -1.22
C ASP A 232 -5.43 21.45 -2.76
N SER A 233 -4.33 20.87 -3.26
CA SER A 233 -4.09 20.69 -4.69
C SER A 233 -5.16 19.82 -5.37
N ILE A 234 -5.53 18.69 -4.77
CA ILE A 234 -6.57 17.80 -5.31
C ILE A 234 -7.94 18.48 -5.26
N LYS A 235 -8.28 19.17 -4.16
CA LYS A 235 -9.53 19.93 -4.06
C LYS A 235 -9.62 21.02 -5.12
N ASP A 236 -8.53 21.75 -5.34
CA ASP A 236 -8.49 22.80 -6.37
C ASP A 236 -8.56 22.23 -7.78
N ARG A 237 -7.98 21.05 -8.01
CA ARG A 237 -8.15 20.32 -9.27
C ARG A 237 -9.60 19.88 -9.47
N MET A 238 -10.24 19.31 -8.46
CA MET A 238 -11.65 18.90 -8.52
C MET A 238 -12.58 20.07 -8.87
N LYS A 239 -12.31 21.28 -8.34
CA LYS A 239 -13.10 22.48 -8.70
C LYS A 239 -12.94 22.90 -10.17
N LYS A 240 -11.78 22.63 -10.77
CA LYS A 240 -11.45 22.97 -12.17
C LYS A 240 -11.86 21.88 -13.15
N ASP A 241 -12.10 20.67 -12.65
CA ASP A 241 -12.51 19.53 -13.46
C ASP A 241 -14.00 19.63 -13.80
N SER A 242 -14.32 19.61 -15.09
CA SER A 242 -15.69 19.71 -15.59
C SER A 242 -16.43 18.37 -15.60
N ARG A 243 -15.75 17.25 -15.27
CA ARG A 243 -16.36 15.93 -15.20
C ARG A 243 -17.36 15.82 -14.06
N SER A 244 -18.47 15.13 -14.31
CA SER A 244 -19.37 14.68 -13.25
C SER A 244 -18.83 13.38 -12.66
N PHE A 245 -18.58 13.36 -11.36
CA PHE A 245 -18.08 12.18 -10.66
C PHE A 245 -19.21 11.35 -10.06
N PRO A 246 -19.12 10.01 -10.12
CA PRO A 246 -20.11 9.15 -9.48
C PRO A 246 -20.08 9.31 -7.95
N ALA A 247 -21.11 8.83 -7.26
CA ALA A 247 -21.06 8.71 -5.80
C ALA A 247 -19.90 7.79 -5.37
N LEU A 248 -19.36 8.05 -4.16
CA LEU A 248 -18.37 7.18 -3.53
C LEU A 248 -18.92 5.75 -3.41
N LYS A 249 -18.08 4.76 -3.74
CA LYS A 249 -18.43 3.33 -3.78
C LYS A 249 -17.95 2.64 -2.51
N PRO A 250 -18.83 2.20 -1.61
CA PRO A 250 -18.42 1.51 -0.39
C PRO A 250 -17.67 0.19 -0.70
N ARG A 251 -16.66 -0.14 0.12
CA ARG A 251 -15.93 -1.41 -0.01
C ARG A 251 -16.74 -2.57 0.53
N LYS A 252 -16.90 -3.61 -0.28
CA LYS A 252 -17.55 -4.86 0.12
C LYS A 252 -16.62 -5.75 0.96
N SER A 253 -15.31 -5.68 0.74
CA SER A 253 -14.30 -6.49 1.43
C SER A 253 -14.20 -6.19 2.93
N LYS A 254 -14.45 -4.94 3.35
CA LYS A 254 -14.48 -4.52 4.76
C LYS A 254 -15.64 -5.15 5.54
N LEU A 255 -16.74 -5.50 4.86
CA LEU A 255 -17.85 -6.22 5.47
C LEU A 255 -17.51 -7.71 5.70
N ALA A 256 -16.49 -8.24 5.02
CA ALA A 256 -16.07 -9.63 5.09
C ALA A 256 -14.99 -9.92 6.17
N SER A 257 -14.43 -8.88 6.82
CA SER A 257 -13.28 -8.99 7.73
C SER A 257 -13.57 -8.61 9.20
N GLY A 258 -14.85 -8.41 9.57
CA GLY A 258 -15.25 -8.17 10.96
C GLY A 258 -15.23 -9.44 11.82
N PRO A 259 -15.10 -9.34 13.17
CA PRO A 259 -14.98 -10.49 14.06
C PRO A 259 -16.24 -11.37 14.19
N ASN A 260 -17.36 -11.01 13.58
CA ASN A 260 -18.58 -11.83 13.53
C ASN A 260 -19.12 -11.85 12.11
N LEU A 261 -18.70 -12.83 11.32
CA LEU A 261 -19.49 -13.29 10.20
C LEU A 261 -19.79 -14.76 10.42
N ASP A 262 -20.96 -15.02 10.95
CA ASP A 262 -21.54 -16.37 10.97
C ASP A 262 -22.04 -16.67 9.54
N VAL A 263 -21.11 -16.99 8.65
CA VAL A 263 -21.42 -17.34 7.26
C VAL A 263 -21.83 -18.81 7.23
N SER A 264 -23.14 -19.06 7.19
CA SER A 264 -23.66 -20.38 6.86
C SER A 264 -23.89 -20.51 5.34
N TRP A 265 -23.59 -21.69 4.81
CA TRP A 265 -23.65 -22.00 3.39
C TRP A 265 -24.86 -22.89 3.11
N VAL A 266 -25.75 -22.46 2.21
CA VAL A 266 -26.88 -23.28 1.74
C VAL A 266 -26.84 -23.32 0.22
N GLY A 267 -26.68 -24.53 -0.35
CA GLY A 267 -26.73 -24.74 -1.80
C GLY A 267 -25.62 -24.06 -2.61
N GLY A 268 -24.46 -23.77 -2.02
CA GLY A 268 -23.32 -23.15 -2.72
C GLY A 268 -23.41 -21.64 -2.89
N TRP A 269 -24.37 -20.98 -2.23
CA TRP A 269 -24.49 -19.52 -2.18
C TRP A 269 -24.38 -19.01 -0.73
N PRO A 270 -23.78 -17.83 -0.49
CA PRO A 270 -23.70 -17.25 0.85
C PRO A 270 -25.10 -16.83 1.32
N ASN A 271 -25.55 -17.37 2.46
CA ASN A 271 -26.81 -16.98 3.08
C ASN A 271 -26.57 -15.83 4.07
N LEU A 272 -26.85 -14.61 3.63
CA LEU A 272 -26.83 -13.43 4.50
C LEU A 272 -28.18 -13.38 5.23
N GLY A 273 -28.25 -14.02 6.40
CA GLY A 273 -29.45 -14.03 7.24
C GLY A 273 -30.00 -12.61 7.52
N PRO A 274 -31.24 -12.49 8.05
CA PRO A 274 -31.88 -11.20 8.22
C PRO A 274 -31.02 -10.26 9.09
N ILE A 275 -30.76 -9.07 8.55
CA ILE A 275 -29.98 -8.01 9.19
C ILE A 275 -30.76 -7.54 10.43
N ASN A 276 -30.24 -7.83 11.62
CA ASN A 276 -30.83 -7.33 12.87
C ASN A 276 -30.17 -5.98 13.21
N PRO A 277 -30.87 -4.83 13.14
CA PRO A 277 -30.26 -3.51 13.25
C PRO A 277 -30.03 -3.10 14.72
N GLY A 278 -29.45 -3.99 15.52
CA GLY A 278 -29.36 -3.83 16.98
C GLY A 278 -28.10 -4.44 17.57
N SER A 279 -26.93 -3.91 17.24
CA SER A 279 -25.75 -4.02 18.10
C SER A 279 -24.79 -2.86 17.83
N ALA A 280 -25.19 -1.67 18.28
CA ALA A 280 -24.28 -0.57 18.54
C ALA A 280 -24.21 -0.37 20.06
N GLY A 281 -22.98 -0.27 20.59
CA GLY A 281 -22.70 0.02 21.99
C GLY A 281 -22.46 -1.24 22.85
N THR A 282 -21.63 -1.27 23.88
CA THR A 282 -20.81 -0.28 24.62
C THR A 282 -20.04 -1.07 25.69
N GLY A 283 -18.92 -0.54 26.20
CA GLY A 283 -18.31 -0.97 27.48
C GLY A 283 -16.86 -1.42 27.30
N ALA A 284 -15.82 -0.66 27.67
CA ALA A 284 -15.54 -0.09 29.00
C ALA A 284 -15.70 -1.16 30.09
N GLY A 285 -14.57 -1.50 30.70
CA GLY A 285 -14.47 -2.62 31.63
C GLY A 285 -15.27 -2.44 32.91
N GLN A 286 -15.70 -3.57 33.46
CA GLN A 286 -15.56 -3.94 34.87
C GLN A 286 -16.02 -5.40 35.03
N ASP A 287 -15.21 -6.14 35.77
CA ASP A 287 -15.36 -7.55 36.14
C ASP A 287 -16.51 -7.76 37.16
N PRO A 288 -17.26 -8.87 37.15
CA PRO A 288 -18.39 -9.08 38.06
C PRO A 288 -18.03 -9.84 39.36
N LEU A 289 -18.57 -9.28 40.45
CA LEU A 289 -19.00 -9.85 41.75
C LEU A 289 -18.88 -11.37 42.00
N GLN A 290 -18.40 -11.75 43.21
CA GLN A 290 -19.20 -12.46 44.25
C GLN A 290 -18.38 -12.94 45.47
N LYS A 291 -18.75 -12.51 46.69
CA LYS A 291 -18.79 -13.21 48.00
C LYS A 291 -19.57 -12.28 48.96
N GLY A 292 -20.52 -12.62 49.82
CA GLY A 292 -21.19 -13.84 50.26
C GLY A 292 -21.96 -13.50 51.57
N GLY A 293 -22.88 -14.36 52.01
CA GLY A 293 -23.36 -14.37 53.41
C GLY A 293 -24.76 -13.83 53.69
N GLY A 294 -25.79 -14.60 53.29
CA GLY A 294 -27.16 -14.50 53.83
C GLY A 294 -27.34 -15.42 55.06
N LEU A 295 -28.01 -14.87 56.07
CA LEU A 295 -28.22 -15.36 57.43
C LEU A 295 -29.04 -16.68 57.51
N LEU A 296 -28.65 -17.54 58.46
CA LEU A 296 -29.34 -18.76 58.88
C LEU A 296 -30.52 -18.45 59.83
N THR A 297 -31.70 -19.00 59.56
CA THR A 297 -32.70 -19.58 60.50
C THR A 297 -33.78 -20.25 59.63
N GLY A 298 -34.43 -21.38 59.89
CA GLY A 298 -34.39 -22.40 60.92
C GLY A 298 -35.54 -23.42 60.63
N ARG A 299 -35.40 -24.62 61.18
CA ARG A 299 -36.45 -25.64 61.48
C ARG A 299 -37.22 -26.39 60.37
N SER A 300 -36.79 -27.65 60.22
CA SER A 300 -37.48 -28.89 60.65
C SER A 300 -38.52 -29.62 59.77
N ARG A 301 -38.29 -30.95 59.72
CA ARG A 301 -39.20 -32.12 59.60
C ARG A 301 -39.29 -32.84 58.23
N SER A 302 -38.50 -33.91 58.12
CA SER A 302 -38.92 -35.33 57.98
C SER A 302 -40.23 -35.64 57.24
N LEU A 303 -40.18 -36.50 56.20
CA LEU A 303 -40.67 -37.90 56.22
C LEU A 303 -40.46 -38.62 54.85
N ALA A 304 -39.92 -39.86 54.95
CA ALA A 304 -40.20 -41.09 54.20
C ALA A 304 -40.10 -41.19 52.65
N GLY A 305 -39.37 -42.22 52.19
CA GLY A 305 -39.37 -42.77 50.80
C GLY A 305 -40.61 -43.65 50.49
N PRO A 306 -40.60 -44.66 49.57
CA PRO A 306 -39.43 -45.37 49.00
C PRO A 306 -39.47 -45.80 47.49
N LEU A 307 -38.27 -46.16 46.98
CA LEU A 307 -37.84 -47.32 46.15
C LEU A 307 -38.56 -47.78 44.84
N LEU A 308 -37.79 -47.69 43.72
CA LEU A 308 -37.41 -48.73 42.70
C LEU A 308 -38.49 -49.47 41.86
N PRO A 309 -38.14 -50.26 40.79
CA PRO A 309 -36.86 -50.49 40.08
C PRO A 309 -36.92 -50.45 38.51
N GLN A 310 -35.73 -50.55 37.90
CA GLN A 310 -35.42 -50.95 36.49
C GLN A 310 -35.91 -52.39 36.18
N PRO A 311 -36.00 -52.88 34.92
CA PRO A 311 -34.82 -53.48 34.22
C PRO A 311 -34.95 -53.40 32.66
N ILE A 312 -34.06 -53.84 31.75
CA ILE A 312 -32.79 -54.60 31.65
C ILE A 312 -31.95 -53.90 30.57
#